data_AF-A0A355CH91-F1
#
_entry.id   AF-A0A355CH91-F1
#
_cell.length_a   1.000
_cell.length_b   1.000
_cell.length_c   1.000
_cell.angle_alpha   90.00
_cell.angle_beta   90.00
_cell.angle_gamma   90.00
#
_symmetry.space_group_name_H-M   'P 1'
#
loop_
_entity.id
_entity.type
_entity.pdbx_description
1 polymer ?
#
loop_
_entity_poly.entity_id
_entity_poly.type
_entity_poly.pdbx_seq_one_letter_code
_entity_poly.pdbx_strand_id
1 'polypeptide(L)'
;MLKLVDPTLNLFSYTLKQGLGVGEPETRKVYVRFLDGLAEQLRQQLTVPFTPEQKQKFLALQEKIVADLPFTAKLNKHQVKGRYRRWNVSDNYQLLFDGYVDDKYESTQVIELIESFQYYLIPEPPKLENIGKTWMLSGWLESGTDLEGTELANQVYKCLFAKDGFPQGSGEFLGGKVFEFWGDKIEDNLQLLVILYPDEAAFRECSNFYLGWLDLLCFRHKVIWAYEKSLLLKERLVSNYNQIVGMRNTSRLTLQKLLEAMGKLSDFAIDLNYLELQYSTIKVNLEKYETKLAEIQAKARPTDDLRFLQNFWDKAEQTYPKQIKKDIDNFRPCLEILQSLTDTIRGTVEIRKAESDRNFQTVVGIVGVGLSTGGTVASAAAGFPTEIQANHTINTAINTLVPIFEPGSGLRVILGFSILSGVAASLVTAIIIAVWPRIFRR
;
A
#
# COMPACT_ATOMS: atom_id res chain seq x y z
N MET A 1 -22.99 25.96 -23.70
CA MET A 1 -22.11 26.04 -22.52
C MET A 1 -22.63 25.03 -21.53
N LEU A 2 -21.74 24.16 -21.06
CA LEU A 2 -22.11 23.08 -20.17
C LEU A 2 -22.41 23.62 -18.77
N LYS A 3 -23.57 23.22 -18.25
CA LYS A 3 -24.05 23.54 -16.92
C LYS A 3 -24.20 22.28 -16.10
N LEU A 4 -23.44 22.22 -15.00
CA LEU A 4 -23.43 21.12 -14.06
C LEU A 4 -24.18 21.55 -12.80
N VAL A 5 -25.17 20.77 -12.40
CA VAL A 5 -25.94 20.97 -11.17
C VAL A 5 -25.39 20.06 -10.09
N ASP A 6 -25.31 20.61 -8.88
CA ASP A 6 -24.78 19.97 -7.67
C ASP A 6 -23.37 19.37 -7.85
N PRO A 7 -22.40 20.13 -8.40
CA PRO A 7 -21.05 19.63 -8.57
C PRO A 7 -20.47 19.20 -7.21
N THR A 8 -20.03 17.96 -7.18
CA THR A 8 -19.55 17.24 -6.00
C THR A 8 -18.14 16.72 -6.29
N LEU A 9 -17.18 17.15 -5.47
CA LEU A 9 -15.81 16.66 -5.49
C LEU A 9 -15.59 15.69 -4.34
N ASN A 10 -15.22 14.46 -4.68
CA ASN A 10 -14.78 13.46 -3.73
C ASN A 10 -13.28 13.21 -3.83
N LEU A 11 -12.63 12.97 -2.70
CA LEU A 11 -11.27 12.46 -2.61
C LEU A 11 -11.26 11.22 -1.73
N PHE A 12 -10.99 10.08 -2.36
CA PHE A 12 -10.75 8.81 -1.69
C PHE A 12 -9.24 8.67 -1.41
N SER A 13 -8.86 8.50 -0.15
CA SER A 13 -7.46 8.37 0.26
C SER A 13 -7.26 7.15 1.15
N TYR A 14 -6.18 6.42 0.92
CA TYR A 14 -5.90 5.15 1.57
C TYR A 14 -4.51 5.18 2.22
N THR A 15 -4.44 4.92 3.52
CA THR A 15 -3.19 4.92 4.29
C THR A 15 -2.97 3.55 4.91
N LEU A 16 -1.79 2.97 4.73
CA LEU A 16 -1.49 1.66 5.30
C LEU A 16 -1.43 1.73 6.82
N LYS A 17 -2.06 0.75 7.50
CA LYS A 17 -2.02 0.67 8.97
C LYS A 17 -0.72 0.12 9.50
N GLN A 18 -0.11 -0.80 8.77
CA GLN A 18 1.08 -1.49 9.24
C GLN A 18 1.89 -1.87 8.03
N GLY A 19 3.17 -1.54 8.09
CA GLY A 19 4.15 -1.87 7.08
C GLY A 19 5.13 -2.90 7.62
N LEU A 20 5.96 -3.44 6.73
CA LEU A 20 7.03 -4.33 7.14
C LEU A 20 8.06 -3.53 7.96
N GLY A 21 8.16 -3.82 9.26
CA GLY A 21 9.06 -3.12 10.19
C GLY A 21 8.47 -1.87 10.88
N VAL A 22 7.18 -1.55 10.64
CA VAL A 22 6.48 -0.45 11.33
C VAL A 22 5.18 -0.97 11.95
N GLY A 23 5.07 -0.88 13.27
CA GLY A 23 3.91 -1.33 14.02
C GLY A 23 2.68 -0.43 13.85
N GLU A 24 1.51 -1.02 14.00
CA GLU A 24 0.22 -0.30 14.02
C GLU A 24 0.15 0.83 15.08
N PRO A 25 0.72 0.70 16.29
CA PRO A 25 0.68 1.78 17.28
C PRO A 25 1.31 3.08 16.78
N GLU A 26 2.45 3.00 16.09
CA GLU A 26 3.17 4.14 15.54
C GLU A 26 2.39 4.81 14.42
N THR A 27 1.91 4.03 13.44
CA THR A 27 1.13 4.56 12.32
C THR A 27 -0.20 5.17 12.80
N ARG A 28 -0.86 4.53 13.78
CA ARG A 28 -2.09 5.05 14.38
C ARG A 28 -1.86 6.41 15.01
N LYS A 29 -0.79 6.58 15.79
CA LYS A 29 -0.46 7.86 16.43
C LYS A 29 -0.26 8.96 15.39
N VAL A 30 0.43 8.67 14.29
CA VAL A 30 0.63 9.62 13.20
C VAL A 30 -0.70 9.93 12.49
N TYR A 31 -1.52 8.92 12.22
CA TYR A 31 -2.80 9.11 11.54
C TYR A 31 -3.80 9.90 12.39
N VAL A 32 -3.89 9.64 13.70
CA VAL A 32 -4.71 10.44 14.64
C VAL A 32 -4.25 11.90 14.66
N ARG A 33 -2.93 12.17 14.68
CA ARG A 33 -2.41 13.53 14.62
C ARG A 33 -2.80 14.24 13.32
N PHE A 34 -2.78 13.51 12.20
CA PHE A 34 -3.23 14.03 10.92
C PHE A 34 -4.72 14.39 10.94
N LEU A 35 -5.59 13.51 11.45
CA LEU A 35 -7.02 13.79 11.60
C LEU A 35 -7.29 14.97 12.55
N ASP A 36 -6.49 15.09 13.62
CA ASP A 36 -6.58 16.21 14.57
C ASP A 36 -6.19 17.54 13.92
N GLY A 37 -5.10 17.55 13.14
CA GLY A 37 -4.68 18.70 12.35
C GLY A 37 -5.72 19.12 11.32
N LEU A 38 -6.34 18.16 10.63
CA LEU A 38 -7.46 18.40 9.72
C LEU A 38 -8.65 19.07 10.43
N ALA A 39 -9.04 18.55 11.59
CA ALA A 39 -10.13 19.13 12.38
C ALA A 39 -9.80 20.57 12.82
N GLU A 40 -8.57 20.82 13.30
CA GLU A 40 -8.15 22.17 13.67
C GLU A 40 -8.09 23.13 12.46
N GLN A 41 -7.67 22.66 11.28
CA GLN A 41 -7.70 23.46 10.05
C GLN A 41 -9.13 23.93 9.74
N LEU A 42 -10.12 23.03 9.79
CA LEU A 42 -11.53 23.39 9.58
C LEU A 42 -12.05 24.40 10.61
N ARG A 43 -11.64 24.23 11.88
CA ARG A 43 -12.06 25.11 12.98
C ARG A 43 -11.46 26.50 12.86
N GLN A 44 -10.15 26.57 12.61
CA GLN A 44 -9.39 27.81 12.68
C GLN A 44 -9.44 28.61 11.38
N GLN A 45 -9.36 27.96 10.22
CA GLN A 45 -9.30 28.64 8.94
C GLN A 45 -10.68 28.91 8.34
N LEU A 46 -11.63 28.00 8.56
CA LEU A 46 -12.95 28.07 7.93
C LEU A 46 -14.09 28.34 8.92
N THR A 47 -13.77 28.52 10.20
CA THR A 47 -14.73 28.78 11.28
C THR A 47 -15.86 27.76 11.30
N VAL A 48 -15.58 26.51 10.91
CA VAL A 48 -16.60 25.45 10.88
C VAL A 48 -16.94 25.04 12.32
N PRO A 49 -18.20 25.18 12.75
CA PRO A 49 -18.59 24.77 14.09
C PRO A 49 -18.72 23.24 14.16
N PHE A 50 -17.94 22.62 15.04
CA PHE A 50 -18.18 21.25 15.50
C PHE A 50 -17.94 21.16 17.00
N THR A 51 -18.67 20.27 17.66
CA THR A 51 -18.60 20.03 19.10
C THR A 51 -17.32 19.26 19.49
N PRO A 52 -16.80 19.44 20.72
CA PRO A 52 -15.72 18.60 21.24
C PRO A 52 -16.02 17.09 21.10
N GLU A 53 -17.28 16.70 21.30
CA GLU A 53 -17.75 15.31 21.19
C GLU A 53 -17.67 14.79 19.75
N GLN A 54 -18.02 15.61 18.75
CA GLN A 54 -17.87 15.25 17.33
C GLN A 54 -16.40 15.04 16.98
N LYS A 55 -15.52 15.95 17.40
CA LYS A 55 -14.07 15.82 17.20
C LYS A 55 -13.54 14.54 17.86
N GLN A 56 -13.89 14.30 19.12
CA GLN A 56 -13.44 13.11 19.84
C GLN A 56 -13.88 11.82 19.16
N LYS A 57 -15.15 11.72 18.73
CA LYS A 57 -15.66 10.55 17.97
C LYS A 57 -14.93 10.34 16.65
N PHE A 58 -14.60 11.43 15.94
CA PHE A 58 -13.85 11.37 14.69
C PHE A 58 -12.44 10.79 14.91
N LEU A 59 -11.78 11.18 16.00
CA LEU A 59 -10.43 10.72 16.37
C LEU A 59 -10.40 9.32 17.03
N ALA A 60 -11.52 8.83 17.56
CA ALA A 60 -11.62 7.55 18.28
C ALA A 60 -11.59 6.32 17.35
N LEU A 61 -10.45 6.08 16.71
CA LEU A 61 -10.26 4.99 15.73
C LEU A 61 -10.59 3.60 16.32
N GLN A 62 -10.24 3.34 17.59
CA GLN A 62 -10.47 2.03 18.22
C GLN A 62 -11.93 1.79 18.63
N GLU A 63 -12.70 2.85 18.88
CA GLU A 63 -14.07 2.74 19.38
C GLU A 63 -15.10 2.72 18.25
N LYS A 64 -14.75 3.31 17.10
CA LYS A 64 -15.66 3.50 15.98
C LYS A 64 -14.98 3.11 14.68
N ILE A 65 -15.51 2.10 14.00
CA ILE A 65 -15.06 1.72 12.65
C ILE A 65 -15.27 2.88 11.67
N VAL A 66 -16.39 3.59 11.76
CA VAL A 66 -16.74 4.73 10.89
C VAL A 66 -17.05 5.97 11.72
N ALA A 67 -16.60 7.14 11.27
CA ALA A 67 -17.03 8.42 11.81
C ALA A 67 -16.95 9.53 10.77
N ASP A 68 -17.80 10.54 10.97
CA ASP A 68 -17.96 11.68 10.09
C ASP A 68 -17.60 12.98 10.82
N LEU A 69 -17.03 13.90 10.07
CA LEU A 69 -16.85 15.30 10.45
C LEU A 69 -17.47 16.18 9.36
N PRO A 70 -18.77 16.51 9.47
CA PRO A 70 -19.44 17.37 8.51
C PRO A 70 -18.96 18.83 8.64
N PHE A 71 -19.06 19.57 7.54
CA PHE A 71 -18.77 21.00 7.52
C PHE A 71 -19.74 21.76 6.63
N THR A 72 -19.87 23.05 6.91
CA THR A 72 -20.49 24.04 6.04
C THR A 72 -19.63 25.28 6.14
N ALA A 73 -19.15 25.75 4.99
CA ALA A 73 -18.21 26.85 4.92
C ALA A 73 -18.57 27.78 3.76
N LYS A 74 -18.11 29.03 3.85
CA LYS A 74 -18.14 29.95 2.72
C LYS A 74 -16.74 30.01 2.14
N LEU A 75 -16.56 29.48 0.93
CA LEU A 75 -15.30 29.54 0.20
C LEU A 75 -15.44 30.53 -0.94
N ASN A 76 -14.71 31.64 -0.88
CA ASN A 76 -14.83 32.73 -1.85
C ASN A 76 -16.30 33.20 -1.99
N LYS A 77 -16.90 32.99 -3.16
CA LYS A 77 -18.29 33.36 -3.46
C LYS A 77 -19.29 32.23 -3.21
N HIS A 78 -18.83 31.06 -2.82
CA HIS A 78 -19.62 29.82 -2.80
C HIS A 78 -19.93 29.37 -1.39
N GLN A 79 -21.20 29.03 -1.15
CA GLN A 79 -21.60 28.33 0.07
C GLN A 79 -21.42 26.84 -0.18
N VAL A 80 -20.43 26.23 0.48
CA VAL A 80 -20.10 24.81 0.30
C VAL A 80 -20.55 23.99 1.50
N LYS A 81 -21.01 22.77 1.23
CA LYS A 81 -21.36 21.77 2.23
C LYS A 81 -20.49 20.54 2.00
N GLY A 82 -20.28 19.75 3.04
CA GLY A 82 -19.51 18.53 2.88
C GLY A 82 -19.22 17.80 4.17
N ARG A 83 -18.37 16.79 4.09
CA ARG A 83 -17.89 16.01 5.22
C ARG A 83 -16.56 15.34 4.94
N TYR A 84 -15.84 15.04 6.02
CA TYR A 84 -14.81 14.00 6.02
C TYR A 84 -15.40 12.76 6.66
N ARG A 85 -15.30 11.62 5.99
CA ARG A 85 -15.70 10.33 6.54
C ARG A 85 -14.49 9.42 6.56
N ARG A 86 -14.24 8.79 7.70
CA ARG A 86 -13.09 7.89 7.88
C ARG A 86 -13.52 6.50 8.27
N TRP A 87 -12.84 5.50 7.71
CA TRP A 87 -13.00 4.09 8.05
C TRP A 87 -11.71 3.52 8.63
N ASN A 88 -11.87 2.72 9.67
CA ASN A 88 -10.81 1.94 10.31
C ASN A 88 -11.00 0.46 9.94
N VAL A 89 -10.52 0.05 8.76
CA VAL A 89 -10.63 -1.33 8.25
C VAL A 89 -9.37 -2.13 8.55
N SER A 90 -9.40 -3.46 8.51
CA SER A 90 -8.33 -4.34 9.04
C SER A 90 -6.90 -3.88 8.73
N ASP A 91 -6.58 -3.63 7.45
CA ASP A 91 -5.21 -3.39 6.96
C ASP A 91 -4.90 -1.95 6.54
N ASN A 92 -5.90 -1.05 6.51
CA ASN A 92 -5.70 0.35 6.12
C ASN A 92 -6.66 1.32 6.82
N TYR A 93 -6.29 2.59 6.84
CA TYR A 93 -7.19 3.69 7.13
C TYR A 93 -7.68 4.31 5.83
N GLN A 94 -8.98 4.57 5.76
CA GLN A 94 -9.60 5.19 4.59
C GLN A 94 -10.15 6.55 4.99
N LEU A 95 -9.91 7.57 4.17
CA LEU A 95 -10.49 8.90 4.32
C LEU A 95 -11.19 9.27 3.01
N LEU A 96 -12.48 9.58 3.12
CA LEU A 96 -13.27 10.22 2.08
C LEU A 96 -13.45 11.69 2.45
N PHE A 97 -13.00 12.58 1.60
CA PHE A 97 -13.51 13.94 1.55
C PHE A 97 -14.65 14.00 0.54
N ASP A 98 -15.73 14.66 0.91
CA ASP A 98 -16.93 14.86 0.12
C ASP A 98 -17.35 16.33 0.25
N GLY A 99 -17.19 17.12 -0.81
CA GLY A 99 -17.49 18.54 -0.84
C GLY A 99 -18.36 18.89 -2.04
N TYR A 100 -19.46 19.58 -1.81
CA TYR A 100 -20.44 19.90 -2.83
C TYR A 100 -21.08 21.27 -2.63
N VAL A 101 -21.70 21.76 -3.68
CA VAL A 101 -22.61 22.92 -3.67
C VAL A 101 -24.00 22.48 -4.10
N ASP A 102 -24.99 23.28 -3.76
CA ASP A 102 -26.42 23.01 -3.97
C ASP A 102 -26.95 24.09 -4.92
N ASP A 103 -26.36 24.12 -6.13
CA ASP A 103 -26.54 25.18 -7.13
C ASP A 103 -26.01 24.75 -8.51
N LYS A 104 -26.21 25.60 -9.53
CA LYS A 104 -25.89 25.35 -10.94
C LYS A 104 -24.65 26.13 -11.37
N TYR A 105 -23.65 25.42 -11.90
CA TYR A 105 -22.35 25.98 -12.20
C TYR A 105 -21.99 25.74 -13.68
N GLU A 106 -21.51 26.77 -14.35
CA GLU A 106 -20.81 26.65 -15.63
C GLU A 106 -19.41 26.03 -15.42
N SER A 107 -18.80 25.50 -16.49
CA SER A 107 -17.47 24.86 -16.41
C SER A 107 -16.42 25.69 -15.68
N THR A 108 -16.33 27.00 -15.93
CA THR A 108 -15.35 27.87 -15.26
C THR A 108 -15.58 27.96 -13.75
N GLN A 109 -16.83 28.01 -13.31
CA GLN A 109 -17.17 28.05 -11.89
C GLN A 109 -16.88 26.72 -11.21
N VAL A 110 -17.04 25.59 -11.92
CA VAL A 110 -16.63 24.27 -11.41
C VAL A 110 -15.12 24.23 -11.15
N ILE A 111 -14.32 24.80 -12.06
CA ILE A 111 -12.86 24.89 -11.87
C ILE A 111 -12.51 25.79 -10.68
N GLU A 112 -13.11 26.98 -10.57
CA GLU A 112 -12.92 27.88 -9.41
C GLU A 112 -13.28 27.21 -8.06
N LEU A 113 -14.32 26.36 -8.06
CA LEU A 113 -14.73 25.58 -6.89
C LEU A 113 -13.66 24.54 -6.51
N ILE A 114 -13.12 23.81 -7.49
CA ILE A 114 -12.08 22.80 -7.25
C ILE A 114 -10.81 23.45 -6.70
N GLU A 115 -10.38 24.58 -7.26
CA GLU A 115 -9.23 25.33 -6.74
C GLU A 115 -9.44 25.76 -5.29
N SER A 116 -10.66 26.23 -4.97
CA SER A 116 -11.05 26.59 -3.60
C SER A 116 -11.00 25.38 -2.67
N PHE A 117 -11.49 24.22 -3.08
CA PHE A 117 -11.37 23.00 -2.30
C PHE A 117 -9.92 22.61 -2.06
N GLN A 118 -9.08 22.63 -3.11
CA GLN A 118 -7.66 22.24 -3.00
C GLN A 118 -6.91 23.14 -2.02
N TYR A 119 -7.19 24.44 -2.04
CA TYR A 119 -6.51 25.39 -1.18
C TYR A 119 -6.97 25.30 0.28
N TYR A 120 -8.27 25.18 0.54
CA TYR A 120 -8.83 25.34 1.89
C TYR A 120 -9.15 24.03 2.62
N LEU A 121 -9.50 22.97 1.90
CA LEU A 121 -10.13 21.78 2.48
C LEU A 121 -9.32 20.49 2.32
N ILE A 122 -8.32 20.45 1.46
CA ILE A 122 -7.61 19.20 1.20
C ILE A 122 -6.30 19.20 2.00
N PRO A 123 -6.18 18.40 3.07
CA PRO A 123 -4.98 18.39 3.88
C PRO A 123 -3.84 17.68 3.17
N GLU A 124 -2.59 18.05 3.50
CA GLU A 124 -1.46 17.23 3.13
C GLU A 124 -1.55 15.87 3.83
N PRO A 125 -1.51 14.75 3.10
CA PRO A 125 -1.55 13.44 3.71
C PRO A 125 -0.34 13.26 4.64
N PRO A 126 -0.48 12.45 5.71
CA PRO A 126 0.64 12.20 6.59
C PRO A 126 1.79 11.54 5.81
N LYS A 127 3.04 11.74 6.26
CA LYS A 127 4.22 10.97 5.80
C LYS A 127 4.18 9.52 6.30
N LEU A 128 3.05 8.87 6.11
CA LEU A 128 2.85 7.44 6.25
C LEU A 128 2.95 6.80 4.86
N GLU A 129 2.97 5.47 4.81
CA GLU A 129 2.85 4.76 3.54
C GLU A 129 1.44 4.99 2.96
N ASN A 130 1.34 6.03 2.13
CA ASN A 130 0.17 6.31 1.32
C ASN A 130 0.05 5.21 0.26
N ILE A 131 -1.09 4.54 0.24
CA ILE A 131 -1.37 3.49 -0.73
C ILE A 131 -1.74 4.13 -2.07
N GLY A 132 -2.49 5.22 -2.06
CA GLY A 132 -2.92 5.95 -3.26
C GLY A 132 -4.15 6.81 -2.98
N LYS A 133 -4.57 7.57 -4.00
CA LYS A 133 -5.78 8.38 -3.93
C LYS A 133 -6.52 8.50 -5.27
N THR A 134 -7.83 8.59 -5.20
CA THR A 134 -8.71 8.85 -6.34
C THR A 134 -9.49 10.14 -6.11
N TRP A 135 -9.43 11.04 -7.09
CA TRP A 135 -10.37 12.14 -7.22
C TRP A 135 -11.61 11.68 -8.00
N MET A 136 -12.78 12.15 -7.59
CA MET A 136 -14.00 11.95 -8.37
C MET A 136 -14.79 13.25 -8.40
N LEU A 137 -14.96 13.83 -9.59
CA LEU A 137 -15.92 14.89 -9.83
C LEU A 137 -17.22 14.28 -10.33
N SER A 138 -18.34 14.67 -9.75
CA SER A 138 -19.66 14.25 -10.20
C SER A 138 -20.70 15.38 -10.12
N GLY A 139 -21.76 15.25 -10.89
CA GLY A 139 -22.92 16.15 -10.93
C GLY A 139 -23.83 15.75 -12.09
N TRP A 140 -24.98 16.40 -12.23
CA TRP A 140 -25.89 16.13 -13.35
C TRP A 140 -26.03 17.33 -14.30
N LEU A 141 -26.26 17.04 -15.57
CA LEU A 141 -26.26 18.02 -16.63
C LEU A 141 -27.63 18.69 -16.77
N GLU A 142 -27.67 20.02 -16.65
CA GLU A 142 -28.83 20.80 -17.11
C GLU A 142 -28.75 21.02 -18.63
N SER A 143 -27.54 21.27 -19.12
CA SER A 143 -27.25 21.45 -20.54
C SER A 143 -25.79 21.14 -20.82
N GLY A 144 -25.48 20.69 -22.03
CA GLY A 144 -24.13 20.44 -22.47
C GLY A 144 -24.08 19.34 -23.54
N THR A 145 -23.04 19.39 -24.36
CA THR A 145 -22.71 18.35 -25.34
C THR A 145 -21.63 17.43 -24.80
N ASP A 146 -21.48 16.24 -25.39
CA ASP A 146 -20.40 15.30 -25.06
C ASP A 146 -19.00 15.92 -25.22
N LEU A 147 -18.84 16.82 -26.21
CA LEU A 147 -17.61 17.56 -26.45
C LEU A 147 -17.30 18.51 -25.29
N GLU A 148 -18.28 19.29 -24.84
CA GLU A 148 -18.12 20.18 -23.68
C GLU A 148 -17.85 19.39 -22.39
N GLY A 149 -18.46 18.20 -22.24
CA GLY A 149 -18.19 17.29 -21.11
C GLY A 149 -16.75 16.78 -21.08
N THR A 150 -16.23 16.41 -22.25
CA THR A 150 -14.81 16.01 -22.41
C THR A 150 -13.87 17.17 -22.11
N GLU A 151 -14.21 18.38 -22.57
CA GLU A 151 -13.42 19.59 -22.30
C GLU A 151 -13.39 19.92 -20.81
N LEU A 152 -14.54 19.85 -20.11
CA LEU A 152 -14.60 20.00 -18.66
C LEU A 152 -13.70 18.98 -17.97
N ALA A 153 -13.76 17.70 -18.36
CA ALA A 153 -12.95 16.65 -17.76
C ALA A 153 -11.43 16.93 -17.88
N ASN A 154 -10.99 17.41 -19.05
CA ASN A 154 -9.60 17.82 -19.28
C ASN A 154 -9.21 19.05 -18.43
N GLN A 155 -10.10 20.04 -18.31
CA GLN A 155 -9.88 21.21 -17.45
C GLN A 155 -9.75 20.82 -15.97
N VAL A 156 -10.56 19.87 -15.50
CA VAL A 156 -10.51 19.33 -14.13
C VAL A 156 -9.17 18.63 -13.89
N TYR A 157 -8.71 17.81 -14.82
CA TYR A 157 -7.37 17.19 -14.74
C TYR A 157 -6.27 18.25 -14.65
N LYS A 158 -6.33 19.27 -15.51
CA LYS A 158 -5.36 20.37 -15.52
C LYS A 158 -5.34 21.15 -14.22
N CYS A 159 -6.51 21.46 -13.68
CA CYS A 159 -6.66 22.13 -12.39
C CYS A 159 -6.03 21.30 -11.27
N LEU A 160 -6.39 20.01 -11.16
CA LEU A 160 -5.95 19.17 -10.05
C LEU A 160 -4.46 18.84 -10.06
N PHE A 161 -3.86 18.70 -11.25
CA PHE A 161 -2.49 18.18 -11.42
C PHE A 161 -1.52 19.17 -12.08
N ALA A 162 -1.95 20.40 -12.34
CA ALA A 162 -1.15 21.48 -12.95
C ALA A 162 -0.48 21.10 -14.29
N LYS A 163 -1.13 20.24 -15.08
CA LYS A 163 -0.64 19.79 -16.40
C LYS A 163 -1.78 19.34 -17.30
N ASP A 164 -1.58 19.44 -18.62
CA ASP A 164 -2.56 18.92 -19.57
C ASP A 164 -2.59 17.38 -19.54
N GLY A 165 -3.75 16.82 -19.87
CA GLY A 165 -3.96 15.37 -19.92
C GLY A 165 -5.15 15.02 -20.79
N PHE A 166 -5.25 13.75 -21.14
CA PHE A 166 -6.37 13.18 -21.89
C PHE A 166 -6.89 11.95 -21.14
N PRO A 167 -8.18 11.63 -21.23
CA PRO A 167 -8.73 10.44 -20.59
C PRO A 167 -8.07 9.18 -21.16
N GLN A 168 -7.57 8.30 -20.28
CA GLN A 168 -7.08 6.99 -20.67
C GLN A 168 -8.20 5.94 -20.71
N GLY A 169 -9.34 6.23 -20.09
CA GLY A 169 -10.54 5.42 -20.15
C GLY A 169 -11.79 6.28 -20.28
N SER A 170 -12.84 5.71 -20.86
CA SER A 170 -14.18 6.28 -20.84
C SER A 170 -15.22 5.17 -20.74
N GLY A 171 -16.43 5.55 -20.33
CA GLY A 171 -17.52 4.60 -20.15
C GLY A 171 -18.83 5.27 -19.78
N GLU A 172 -19.76 4.47 -19.29
CA GLU A 172 -21.06 4.91 -18.80
C GLU A 172 -21.37 4.25 -17.46
N PHE A 173 -21.93 5.03 -16.54
CA PHE A 173 -22.34 4.55 -15.22
C PHE A 173 -23.62 5.25 -14.77
N LEU A 174 -24.67 4.46 -14.52
CA LEU A 174 -26.05 4.90 -14.30
C LEU A 174 -26.53 5.88 -15.39
N GLY A 175 -26.15 5.61 -16.64
CA GLY A 175 -26.40 6.47 -17.80
C GLY A 175 -25.57 7.77 -17.86
N GLY A 176 -24.71 8.04 -16.85
CA GLY A 176 -23.77 9.16 -16.86
C GLY A 176 -22.50 8.83 -17.62
N LYS A 177 -21.92 9.83 -18.32
CA LYS A 177 -20.64 9.68 -19.02
C LYS A 177 -19.49 9.69 -18.03
N VAL A 178 -18.60 8.71 -18.13
CA VAL A 178 -17.41 8.58 -17.28
C VAL A 178 -16.15 8.88 -18.11
N PHE A 179 -15.27 9.70 -17.54
CA PHE A 179 -13.91 9.93 -18.04
C PHE A 179 -12.90 9.56 -16.96
N GLU A 180 -11.97 8.68 -17.29
CA GLU A 180 -10.93 8.21 -16.37
C GLU A 180 -9.57 8.74 -16.78
N PHE A 181 -8.88 9.31 -15.79
CA PHE A 181 -7.49 9.73 -15.91
C PHE A 181 -6.59 9.03 -14.91
N TRP A 182 -5.39 8.67 -15.33
CA TRP A 182 -4.33 8.10 -14.48
C TRP A 182 -3.18 9.10 -14.30
N GLY A 183 -2.41 8.92 -13.22
CA GLY A 183 -1.12 9.58 -13.06
C GLY A 183 -0.08 9.06 -14.06
N ASP A 184 0.90 9.90 -14.43
CA ASP A 184 1.97 9.52 -15.38
C ASP A 184 2.98 8.57 -14.73
N LYS A 185 3.19 8.76 -13.44
CA LYS A 185 4.13 8.04 -12.61
C LYS A 185 3.40 7.04 -11.74
N ILE A 186 3.98 5.86 -11.62
CA ILE A 186 3.38 4.80 -10.84
C ILE A 186 3.44 5.11 -9.34
N GLU A 187 4.48 5.82 -8.93
CA GLU A 187 4.74 6.26 -7.56
C GLU A 187 3.69 7.27 -7.06
N ASP A 188 3.06 8.01 -7.98
CA ASP A 188 2.00 8.94 -7.62
C ASP A 188 0.71 8.17 -7.25
N ASN A 189 0.49 6.99 -7.85
CA ASN A 189 -0.69 6.14 -7.71
C ASN A 189 -2.01 6.94 -7.68
N LEU A 190 -2.15 7.84 -8.65
CA LEU A 190 -3.27 8.77 -8.78
C LEU A 190 -4.28 8.30 -9.81
N GLN A 191 -5.54 8.62 -9.53
CA GLN A 191 -6.65 8.47 -10.46
C GLN A 191 -7.58 9.68 -10.34
N LEU A 192 -8.18 10.08 -11.45
CA LEU A 192 -9.32 11.00 -11.50
C LEU A 192 -10.44 10.33 -12.29
N LEU A 193 -11.65 10.40 -11.74
CA LEU A 193 -12.89 10.06 -12.42
C LEU A 193 -13.73 11.32 -12.56
N VAL A 194 -14.25 11.59 -13.75
CA VAL A 194 -15.25 12.63 -13.97
C VAL A 194 -16.51 11.94 -14.47
N ILE A 195 -17.60 12.03 -13.70
CA ILE A 195 -18.87 11.38 -13.99
C ILE A 195 -19.96 12.42 -14.16
N LEU A 196 -20.46 12.58 -15.39
CA LEU A 196 -21.49 13.55 -15.73
C LEU A 196 -22.82 12.83 -15.95
N TYR A 197 -23.71 12.92 -14.97
CA TYR A 197 -25.01 12.24 -15.03
C TYR A 197 -26.01 12.99 -15.91
N PRO A 198 -26.93 12.28 -16.58
CA PRO A 198 -27.88 12.90 -17.50
C PRO A 198 -28.97 13.69 -16.76
N ASP A 199 -29.31 13.29 -15.53
CA ASP A 199 -30.40 13.88 -14.74
C ASP A 199 -30.19 13.67 -13.23
N GLU A 200 -31.01 14.36 -12.44
CA GLU A 200 -31.00 14.29 -10.98
C GLU A 200 -31.28 12.88 -10.44
N ALA A 201 -32.14 12.10 -11.11
CA ALA A 201 -32.51 10.76 -10.65
C ALA A 201 -31.31 9.81 -10.73
N ALA A 202 -30.59 9.82 -11.85
CA ALA A 202 -29.34 9.09 -12.04
C ALA A 202 -28.27 9.52 -11.03
N PHE A 203 -28.13 10.84 -10.80
CA PHE A 203 -27.19 11.35 -9.81
C PHE A 203 -27.53 10.91 -8.39
N ARG A 204 -28.79 10.93 -7.98
CA ARG A 204 -29.19 10.45 -6.64
C ARG A 204 -28.96 8.94 -6.48
N GLU A 205 -29.16 8.16 -7.54
CA GLU A 205 -28.94 6.71 -7.55
C GLU A 205 -27.46 6.35 -7.27
N CYS A 206 -26.51 7.19 -7.69
CA CYS A 206 -25.08 6.92 -7.49
C CYS A 206 -24.68 6.79 -6.01
N SER A 207 -25.44 7.40 -5.11
CA SER A 207 -25.18 7.32 -3.66
C SER A 207 -25.21 5.89 -3.11
N ASN A 208 -25.94 4.98 -3.77
CA ASN A 208 -26.00 3.57 -3.41
C ASN A 208 -24.69 2.81 -3.67
N PHE A 209 -23.76 3.42 -4.42
CA PHE A 209 -22.51 2.79 -4.86
C PHE A 209 -21.28 3.31 -4.13
N TYR A 210 -21.40 4.27 -3.21
CA TYR A 210 -20.23 4.88 -2.54
C TYR A 210 -19.32 3.86 -1.86
N LEU A 211 -19.88 2.88 -1.16
CA LEU A 211 -19.07 1.82 -0.54
C LEU A 211 -18.44 0.89 -1.60
N GLY A 212 -19.16 0.66 -2.71
CA GLY A 212 -18.62 -0.08 -3.85
C GLY A 212 -17.40 0.61 -4.45
N TRP A 213 -17.50 1.91 -4.71
CA TRP A 213 -16.39 2.73 -5.17
C TRP A 213 -15.22 2.75 -4.18
N LEU A 214 -15.50 2.97 -2.90
CA LEU A 214 -14.48 2.99 -1.84
C LEU A 214 -13.66 1.69 -1.83
N ASP A 215 -14.30 0.53 -1.87
CA ASP A 215 -13.60 -0.76 -1.86
C ASP A 215 -12.86 -1.01 -3.17
N LEU A 216 -13.52 -0.82 -4.31
CA LEU A 216 -12.96 -1.07 -5.64
C LEU A 216 -11.68 -0.25 -5.86
N LEU A 217 -11.75 1.06 -5.58
CA LEU A 217 -10.63 1.98 -5.72
C LEU A 217 -9.50 1.63 -4.74
N CYS A 218 -9.84 1.21 -3.51
CA CYS A 218 -8.85 0.74 -2.54
C CYS A 218 -8.04 -0.45 -3.09
N PHE A 219 -8.72 -1.46 -3.66
CA PHE A 219 -8.05 -2.63 -4.22
C PHE A 219 -7.17 -2.27 -5.42
N ARG A 220 -7.65 -1.39 -6.32
CA ARG A 220 -6.85 -0.83 -7.42
C ARG A 220 -5.54 -0.23 -6.90
N HIS A 221 -5.63 0.66 -5.91
CA HIS A 221 -4.46 1.33 -5.37
C HIS A 221 -3.51 0.36 -4.66
N LYS A 222 -4.02 -0.65 -3.94
CA LYS A 222 -3.17 -1.69 -3.34
C LYS A 222 -2.40 -2.50 -4.36
N VAL A 223 -3.02 -2.83 -5.49
CA VAL A 223 -2.35 -3.53 -6.61
C VAL A 223 -1.19 -2.69 -7.15
N ILE A 224 -1.43 -1.41 -7.45
CA ILE A 224 -0.40 -0.51 -7.98
C ILE A 224 0.72 -0.28 -6.95
N TRP A 225 0.36 -0.02 -5.68
CA TRP A 225 1.30 0.19 -4.59
C TRP A 225 2.22 -1.02 -4.40
N ALA A 226 1.66 -2.24 -4.35
CA ALA A 226 2.45 -3.46 -4.18
C ALA A 226 3.40 -3.70 -5.37
N TYR A 227 2.96 -3.36 -6.58
CA TYR A 227 3.80 -3.44 -7.76
C TYR A 227 4.93 -2.40 -7.74
N GLU A 228 4.66 -1.14 -7.38
CA GLU A 228 5.71 -0.13 -7.15
C GLU A 228 6.75 -0.62 -6.12
N LYS A 229 6.29 -1.16 -4.96
CA LYS A 229 7.21 -1.72 -3.95
C LYS A 229 8.04 -2.88 -4.49
N SER A 230 7.48 -3.70 -5.37
CA SER A 230 8.23 -4.78 -6.02
C SER A 230 9.40 -4.27 -6.88
N LEU A 231 9.23 -3.13 -7.56
CA LEU A 231 10.28 -2.51 -8.38
C LEU A 231 11.43 -2.00 -7.48
N LEU A 232 11.10 -1.37 -6.35
CA LEU A 232 12.10 -0.91 -5.37
C LEU A 232 12.86 -2.09 -4.75
N LEU A 233 12.18 -3.19 -4.43
CA LEU A 233 12.80 -4.41 -3.90
C LEU A 233 13.75 -5.05 -4.91
N LYS A 234 13.37 -5.07 -6.20
CA LYS A 234 14.23 -5.55 -7.28
C LYS A 234 15.55 -4.78 -7.35
N GLU A 235 15.51 -3.45 -7.27
CA GLU A 235 16.72 -2.62 -7.28
C GLU A 235 17.64 -2.95 -6.09
N ARG A 236 17.05 -3.14 -4.90
CA ARG A 236 17.80 -3.54 -3.70
C ARG A 236 18.41 -4.93 -3.83
N LEU A 237 17.68 -5.90 -4.38
CA LEU A 237 18.18 -7.26 -4.63
C LEU A 237 19.38 -7.23 -5.58
N VAL A 238 19.30 -6.49 -6.68
CA VAL A 238 20.42 -6.31 -7.63
C VAL A 238 21.62 -5.64 -6.96
N SER A 239 21.39 -4.60 -6.17
CA SER A 239 22.44 -3.88 -5.44
C SER A 239 23.17 -4.79 -4.44
N ASN A 240 22.43 -5.53 -3.61
CA ASN A 240 23.00 -6.45 -2.63
C ASN A 240 23.79 -7.57 -3.30
N TYR A 241 23.27 -8.14 -4.40
CA TYR A 241 23.97 -9.15 -5.18
C TYR A 241 25.33 -8.64 -5.69
N ASN A 242 25.34 -7.49 -6.36
CA ASN A 242 26.55 -6.90 -6.93
C ASN A 242 27.59 -6.52 -5.86
N GLN A 243 27.15 -6.04 -4.69
CA GLN A 243 28.04 -5.70 -3.59
C GLN A 243 28.78 -6.94 -3.05
N ILE A 244 28.08 -8.05 -2.81
CA ILE A 244 28.71 -9.29 -2.33
C ILE A 244 29.67 -9.87 -3.37
N VAL A 245 29.27 -9.89 -4.65
CA VAL A 245 30.14 -10.33 -5.75
C VAL A 245 31.40 -9.45 -5.83
N GLY A 246 31.26 -8.14 -5.70
CA GLY A 246 32.38 -7.19 -5.69
C GLY A 246 33.35 -7.40 -4.52
N MET A 247 32.83 -7.72 -3.33
CA MET A 247 33.66 -7.97 -2.15
C MET A 247 34.63 -9.14 -2.36
N ARG A 248 34.18 -10.20 -3.05
CA ARG A 248 35.03 -11.37 -3.39
C ARG A 248 36.30 -10.96 -4.15
N ASN A 249 36.20 -9.99 -5.05
CA ASN A 249 37.30 -9.60 -5.94
C ASN A 249 38.33 -8.68 -5.28
N THR A 250 38.16 -8.34 -3.99
CA THR A 250 39.13 -7.50 -3.29
C THR A 250 40.30 -8.31 -2.70
N SER A 251 41.53 -7.85 -2.95
CA SER A 251 42.78 -8.49 -2.50
C SER A 251 42.92 -8.62 -0.98
N ARG A 252 42.15 -7.81 -0.22
CA ARG A 252 42.19 -7.78 1.24
C ARG A 252 40.80 -8.04 1.83
N LEU A 253 40.46 -9.32 2.00
CA LEU A 253 39.31 -9.76 2.79
C LEU A 253 39.63 -9.62 4.28
N THR A 254 38.69 -9.04 5.03
CA THR A 254 38.81 -8.73 6.48
C THR A 254 37.54 -9.16 7.20
N LEU A 255 37.57 -9.22 8.55
CA LEU A 255 36.37 -9.49 9.35
C LEU A 255 35.24 -8.49 9.06
N GLN A 256 35.58 -7.21 8.88
CA GLN A 256 34.59 -6.19 8.57
C GLN A 256 33.86 -6.49 7.25
N LYS A 257 34.60 -6.91 6.22
CA LYS A 257 34.00 -7.31 4.93
C LYS A 257 33.16 -8.59 5.03
N LEU A 258 33.54 -9.52 5.91
CA LEU A 258 32.71 -10.71 6.17
C LEU A 258 31.38 -10.31 6.83
N LEU A 259 31.42 -9.47 7.87
CA LEU A 259 30.21 -8.99 8.54
C LEU A 259 29.32 -8.18 7.58
N GLU A 260 29.92 -7.38 6.71
CA GLU A 260 29.22 -6.64 5.66
C GLU A 260 28.55 -7.59 4.65
N ALA A 261 29.28 -8.59 4.14
CA ALA A 261 28.73 -9.60 3.23
C ALA A 261 27.58 -10.39 3.87
N MET A 262 27.70 -10.77 5.14
CA MET A 262 26.63 -11.47 5.88
C MET A 262 25.40 -10.59 6.09
N GLY A 263 25.59 -9.29 6.41
CA GLY A 263 24.51 -8.32 6.48
C GLY A 263 23.78 -8.19 5.14
N LYS A 264 24.52 -8.04 4.04
CA LYS A 264 23.96 -7.95 2.69
C LYS A 264 23.25 -9.21 2.23
N LEU A 265 23.74 -10.39 2.63
CA LEU A 265 23.07 -11.66 2.38
C LEU A 265 21.73 -11.74 3.15
N SER A 266 21.72 -11.26 4.40
CA SER A 266 20.49 -11.13 5.18
C SER A 266 19.49 -10.19 4.50
N ASP A 267 19.94 -9.00 4.11
CA ASP A 267 19.11 -8.01 3.42
C ASP A 267 18.55 -8.58 2.12
N PHE A 268 19.37 -9.31 1.35
CA PHE A 268 18.93 -9.98 0.13
C PHE A 268 17.83 -11.02 0.40
N ALA A 269 18.01 -11.88 1.41
CA ALA A 269 17.00 -12.88 1.77
C ALA A 269 15.68 -12.24 2.26
N ILE A 270 15.78 -11.18 3.06
CA ILE A 270 14.61 -10.42 3.52
C ILE A 270 13.89 -9.76 2.35
N ASP A 271 14.62 -9.09 1.45
CA ASP A 271 14.05 -8.41 0.29
C ASP A 271 13.41 -9.39 -0.70
N LEU A 272 13.98 -10.58 -0.87
CA LEU A 272 13.40 -11.64 -1.69
C LEU A 272 12.08 -12.14 -1.10
N ASN A 273 12.03 -12.37 0.21
CA ASN A 273 10.78 -12.71 0.89
C ASN A 273 9.75 -11.59 0.71
N TYR A 274 10.14 -10.32 0.88
CA TYR A 274 9.23 -9.19 0.68
C TYR A 274 8.72 -9.10 -0.76
N LEU A 275 9.52 -9.48 -1.76
CA LEU A 275 9.08 -9.56 -3.14
C LEU A 275 7.97 -10.62 -3.32
N GLU A 276 8.08 -11.77 -2.65
CA GLU A 276 7.03 -12.80 -2.63
C GLU A 276 5.74 -12.33 -1.92
N LEU A 277 5.87 -11.48 -0.89
CA LEU A 277 4.71 -10.85 -0.23
C LEU A 277 4.00 -9.87 -1.17
N GLN A 278 4.75 -9.07 -1.95
CA GLN A 278 4.14 -8.16 -2.92
C GLN A 278 3.43 -8.93 -4.03
N TYR A 279 4.01 -10.03 -4.51
CA TYR A 279 3.33 -10.93 -5.46
C TYR A 279 1.98 -11.42 -4.92
N SER A 280 1.95 -11.91 -3.68
CA SER A 280 0.73 -12.40 -3.03
C SER A 280 -0.30 -11.27 -2.83
N THR A 281 0.17 -10.09 -2.42
CA THR A 281 -0.66 -8.90 -2.21
C THR A 281 -1.38 -8.48 -3.50
N ILE A 282 -0.67 -8.48 -4.63
CA ILE A 282 -1.25 -8.15 -5.93
C ILE A 282 -2.35 -9.15 -6.30
N LYS A 283 -2.07 -10.46 -6.20
CA LYS A 283 -3.05 -11.50 -6.54
C LYS A 283 -4.34 -11.37 -5.74
N VAL A 284 -4.23 -11.26 -4.41
CA VAL A 284 -5.39 -11.15 -3.53
C VAL A 284 -6.21 -9.88 -3.83
N ASN A 285 -5.55 -8.76 -4.10
CA ASN A 285 -6.28 -7.52 -4.39
C ASN A 285 -6.85 -7.48 -5.81
N LEU A 286 -6.25 -8.17 -6.80
CA LEU A 286 -6.87 -8.37 -8.11
C LEU A 286 -8.15 -9.21 -8.03
N GLU A 287 -8.14 -10.30 -7.28
CA GLU A 287 -9.33 -11.14 -7.06
C GLU A 287 -10.45 -10.35 -6.33
N LYS A 288 -10.09 -9.57 -5.31
CA LYS A 288 -11.03 -8.69 -4.60
C LYS A 288 -11.58 -7.58 -5.51
N TYR A 289 -10.73 -7.00 -6.36
CA TYR A 289 -11.14 -5.99 -7.33
C TYR A 289 -12.17 -6.57 -8.32
N GLU A 290 -11.87 -7.72 -8.93
CA GLU A 290 -12.76 -8.39 -9.88
C GLU A 290 -14.12 -8.72 -9.26
N THR A 291 -14.10 -9.29 -8.05
CA THR A 291 -15.33 -9.59 -7.29
C THR A 291 -16.14 -8.33 -7.05
N LYS A 292 -15.50 -7.24 -6.62
CA LYS A 292 -16.18 -5.96 -6.36
C LYS A 292 -16.72 -5.32 -7.64
N LEU A 293 -15.99 -5.43 -8.74
CA LEU A 293 -16.43 -4.96 -10.05
C LEU A 293 -17.69 -5.71 -10.51
N ALA A 294 -17.72 -7.04 -10.36
CA ALA A 294 -18.89 -7.86 -10.67
C ALA A 294 -20.11 -7.46 -9.81
N GLU A 295 -19.91 -7.18 -8.52
CA GLU A 295 -20.99 -6.69 -7.63
C GLU A 295 -21.54 -5.34 -8.08
N ILE A 296 -20.69 -4.42 -8.54
CA ILE A 296 -21.10 -3.11 -9.06
C ILE A 296 -21.85 -3.30 -10.38
N GLN A 297 -21.31 -4.10 -11.30
CA GLN A 297 -21.95 -4.42 -12.59
C GLN A 297 -23.34 -5.05 -12.43
N ALA A 298 -23.51 -5.95 -11.46
CA ALA A 298 -24.80 -6.58 -11.19
C ALA A 298 -25.88 -5.61 -10.69
N LYS A 299 -25.48 -4.47 -10.11
CA LYS A 299 -26.38 -3.42 -9.61
C LYS A 299 -26.51 -2.24 -10.58
N ALA A 300 -25.55 -2.08 -11.50
CA ALA A 300 -25.54 -1.05 -12.52
C ALA A 300 -26.63 -1.29 -13.57
N ARG A 301 -26.85 -0.31 -14.46
CA ARG A 301 -27.82 -0.46 -15.54
C ARG A 301 -27.26 -1.39 -16.61
N PRO A 302 -28.09 -2.21 -17.30
CA PRO A 302 -27.60 -3.09 -18.36
C PRO A 302 -26.92 -2.38 -19.54
N THR A 303 -27.19 -1.09 -19.72
CA THR A 303 -26.59 -0.24 -20.75
C THR A 303 -25.28 0.41 -20.31
N ASP A 304 -24.92 0.34 -19.03
CA ASP A 304 -23.71 0.96 -18.52
C ASP A 304 -22.46 0.29 -19.10
N ASP A 305 -21.49 1.11 -19.50
CA ASP A 305 -20.21 0.68 -20.02
C ASP A 305 -19.11 0.85 -18.95
N LEU A 306 -18.85 -0.23 -18.21
CA LEU A 306 -17.82 -0.28 -17.18
C LEU A 306 -16.49 -0.89 -17.67
N ARG A 307 -16.26 -0.95 -18.99
CA ARG A 307 -15.03 -1.55 -19.55
C ARG A 307 -13.75 -0.86 -19.11
N PHE A 308 -13.78 0.43 -18.80
CA PHE A 308 -12.60 1.14 -18.29
C PHE A 308 -12.07 0.53 -16.98
N LEU A 309 -12.96 0.06 -16.09
CA LEU A 309 -12.59 -0.65 -14.87
C LEU A 309 -11.98 -2.02 -15.18
N GLN A 310 -12.59 -2.75 -16.13
CA GLN A 310 -12.07 -4.05 -16.57
C GLN A 310 -10.68 -3.92 -17.23
N ASN A 311 -10.46 -2.88 -18.04
CA ASN A 311 -9.19 -2.62 -18.70
C ASN A 311 -8.03 -2.45 -17.70
N PHE A 312 -8.28 -1.82 -16.54
CA PHE A 312 -7.28 -1.78 -15.47
C PHE A 312 -6.93 -3.19 -14.99
N TRP A 313 -7.95 -3.99 -14.67
CA TRP A 313 -7.75 -5.35 -14.17
C TRP A 313 -7.02 -6.21 -15.19
N ASP A 314 -7.46 -6.23 -16.45
CA ASP A 314 -6.86 -7.02 -17.53
C ASP A 314 -5.37 -6.68 -17.67
N LYS A 315 -5.05 -5.38 -17.68
CA LYS A 315 -3.66 -4.91 -17.78
C LYS A 315 -2.82 -5.32 -16.58
N ALA A 316 -3.34 -5.14 -15.37
CA ALA A 316 -2.64 -5.43 -14.13
C ALA A 316 -2.42 -6.94 -13.94
N GLU A 317 -3.45 -7.76 -14.16
CA GLU A 317 -3.43 -9.22 -14.04
C GLU A 317 -2.46 -9.85 -15.03
N GLN A 318 -2.47 -9.39 -16.28
CA GLN A 318 -1.60 -9.94 -17.31
C GLN A 318 -0.12 -9.56 -17.13
N THR A 319 0.17 -8.46 -16.42
CA THR A 319 1.51 -7.87 -16.36
C THR A 319 2.19 -8.07 -15.02
N TYR A 320 1.60 -7.57 -13.92
CA TYR A 320 2.32 -7.39 -12.66
C TYR A 320 2.72 -8.71 -12.00
N PRO A 321 1.81 -9.70 -11.82
CA PRO A 321 2.18 -10.98 -11.23
C PRO A 321 3.26 -11.70 -12.04
N LYS A 322 3.18 -11.66 -13.38
CA LYS A 322 4.15 -12.35 -14.25
C LYS A 322 5.55 -11.76 -14.12
N GLN A 323 5.68 -10.43 -14.09
CA GLN A 323 6.97 -9.77 -13.93
C GLN A 323 7.60 -10.09 -12.57
N ILE A 324 6.84 -9.95 -11.49
CA ILE A 324 7.34 -10.21 -10.14
C ILE A 324 7.70 -11.69 -9.98
N LYS A 325 6.87 -12.61 -10.49
CA LYS A 325 7.16 -14.04 -10.43
C LYS A 325 8.47 -14.38 -11.15
N LYS A 326 8.68 -13.81 -12.34
CA LYS A 326 9.93 -13.96 -13.08
C LYS A 326 11.13 -13.43 -12.30
N ASP A 327 10.98 -12.29 -11.64
CA ASP A 327 12.05 -11.72 -10.81
C ASP A 327 12.35 -12.63 -9.60
N ILE A 328 11.33 -13.14 -8.89
CA ILE A 328 11.50 -14.12 -7.81
C ILE A 328 12.26 -15.36 -8.32
N ASP A 329 11.85 -15.90 -9.47
CA ASP A 329 12.46 -17.10 -10.05
C ASP A 329 13.92 -16.87 -10.46
N ASN A 330 14.28 -15.64 -10.85
CA ASN A 330 15.66 -15.27 -11.16
C ASN A 330 16.51 -15.07 -9.91
N PHE A 331 15.97 -14.47 -8.84
CA PHE A 331 16.73 -14.14 -7.63
C PHE A 331 16.84 -15.29 -6.64
N ARG A 332 15.91 -16.25 -6.66
CA ARG A 332 15.95 -17.39 -5.75
C ARG A 332 17.24 -18.23 -5.89
N PRO A 333 17.71 -18.58 -7.10
CA PRO A 333 19.02 -19.23 -7.27
C PRO A 333 20.21 -18.37 -6.83
N CYS A 334 20.11 -17.03 -6.94
CA CYS A 334 21.17 -16.13 -6.50
C CYS A 334 21.43 -16.23 -4.99
N LEU A 335 20.43 -16.60 -4.18
CA LEU A 335 20.61 -16.78 -2.75
C LEU A 335 21.69 -17.83 -2.43
N GLU A 336 21.68 -18.97 -3.12
CA GLU A 336 22.67 -20.05 -2.96
C GLU A 336 24.07 -19.60 -3.38
N ILE A 337 24.16 -18.85 -4.49
CA ILE A 337 25.42 -18.26 -4.96
C ILE A 337 26.00 -17.31 -3.91
N LEU A 338 25.17 -16.42 -3.36
CA LEU A 338 25.59 -15.45 -2.35
C LEU A 338 25.99 -16.12 -1.03
N GLN A 339 25.33 -17.21 -0.63
CA GLN A 339 25.75 -18.05 0.49
C GLN A 339 27.15 -18.63 0.25
N SER A 340 27.38 -19.28 -0.89
CA SER A 340 28.68 -19.85 -1.24
C SER A 340 29.80 -18.81 -1.31
N LEU A 341 29.52 -17.62 -1.86
CA LEU A 341 30.47 -16.51 -1.87
C LEU A 341 30.80 -16.02 -0.47
N THR A 342 29.78 -15.90 0.39
CA THR A 342 29.96 -15.49 1.79
C THR A 342 30.76 -16.53 2.57
N ASP A 343 30.53 -17.82 2.33
CA ASP A 343 31.31 -18.91 2.92
C ASP A 343 32.76 -18.93 2.43
N THR A 344 33.01 -18.54 1.17
CA THR A 344 34.36 -18.36 0.64
C THR A 344 35.09 -17.19 1.30
N ILE A 345 34.39 -16.06 1.49
CA ILE A 345 34.92 -14.90 2.22
C ILE A 345 35.23 -15.30 3.66
N ARG A 346 34.31 -16.04 4.31
CA ARG A 346 34.48 -16.59 5.65
C ARG A 346 35.72 -17.46 5.73
N GLY A 347 35.86 -18.46 4.85
CA GLY A 347 37.03 -19.34 4.82
C GLY A 347 38.35 -18.58 4.62
N THR A 348 38.36 -17.56 3.75
CA THR A 348 39.56 -16.74 3.55
C THR A 348 39.91 -15.90 4.78
N VAL A 349 38.91 -15.33 5.46
CA VAL A 349 39.13 -14.57 6.70
C VAL A 349 39.52 -15.50 7.85
N GLU A 350 38.93 -16.69 7.94
CA GLU A 350 39.28 -17.77 8.87
C GLU A 350 40.74 -18.16 8.73
N ILE A 351 41.22 -18.48 7.53
CA ILE A 351 42.64 -18.81 7.31
C ILE A 351 43.57 -17.69 7.79
N ARG A 352 43.18 -16.41 7.61
CA ARG A 352 43.98 -15.25 8.05
C ARG A 352 43.89 -14.95 9.56
N LYS A 353 42.86 -15.42 10.27
CA LYS A 353 42.62 -15.15 11.70
C LYS A 353 42.72 -16.40 12.59
N ALA A 354 42.85 -17.59 12.02
CA ALA A 354 42.96 -18.88 12.72
C ALA A 354 44.17 -18.96 13.66
N GLU A 355 45.09 -18.00 13.58
CA GLU A 355 46.22 -17.87 14.51
C GLU A 355 45.86 -17.27 15.88
N SER A 356 44.65 -16.72 16.15
CA SER A 356 44.45 -16.00 17.43
C SER A 356 43.08 -16.01 18.15
N ASP A 357 41.90 -16.19 17.53
CA ASP A 357 40.66 -15.72 18.22
C ASP A 357 39.44 -16.69 18.29
N ARG A 358 38.99 -17.01 19.51
CA ARG A 358 37.78 -17.81 19.82
C ARG A 358 36.47 -17.04 19.66
N ASN A 359 36.52 -15.72 19.81
CA ASN A 359 35.33 -14.87 19.67
C ASN A 359 34.83 -14.86 18.22
N PHE A 360 35.75 -15.04 17.28
CA PHE A 360 35.50 -15.05 15.85
C PHE A 360 34.64 -16.25 15.39
N GLN A 361 34.96 -17.48 15.83
CA GLN A 361 34.14 -18.66 15.48
C GLN A 361 32.72 -18.59 16.06
N THR A 362 32.55 -17.97 17.23
CA THR A 362 31.25 -17.84 17.90
C THR A 362 30.32 -16.90 17.13
N VAL A 363 30.77 -15.71 16.77
CA VAL A 363 29.95 -14.73 16.02
C VAL A 363 29.61 -15.25 14.63
N VAL A 364 30.57 -15.86 13.94
CA VAL A 364 30.38 -16.41 12.59
C VAL A 364 29.40 -17.59 12.60
N GLY A 365 29.50 -18.50 13.58
CA GLY A 365 28.62 -19.66 13.70
C GLY A 365 27.16 -19.29 13.99
N ILE A 366 26.93 -18.33 14.90
CA ILE A 366 25.58 -17.87 15.25
C ILE A 366 24.89 -17.21 14.05
N VAL A 367 25.59 -16.30 13.36
CA VAL A 367 24.99 -15.57 12.24
C VAL A 367 24.86 -16.46 10.99
N GLY A 368 25.80 -17.38 10.76
CA GLY A 368 25.75 -18.31 9.63
C GLY A 368 24.57 -19.28 9.65
N VAL A 369 24.19 -19.79 10.84
CA VAL A 369 23.04 -20.71 11.00
C VAL A 369 21.70 -19.98 10.92
N GLY A 370 21.61 -18.74 11.42
CA GLY A 370 20.40 -17.93 11.31
C GLY A 370 20.02 -17.59 9.87
N LEU A 371 21.02 -17.35 9.01
CA LEU A 371 20.81 -17.02 7.59
C LEU A 371 20.45 -18.22 6.71
N SER A 372 21.00 -19.41 6.99
CA SER A 372 20.74 -20.62 6.18
C SER A 372 19.34 -21.22 6.42
N THR A 373 18.81 -21.08 7.63
CA THR A 373 17.51 -21.62 8.02
C THR A 373 16.34 -20.66 7.76
N GLY A 374 16.56 -19.35 7.69
CA GLY A 374 15.50 -18.38 7.42
C GLY A 374 14.99 -18.36 5.97
N GLY A 375 15.87 -18.58 4.98
CA GLY A 375 15.53 -18.50 3.55
C GLY A 375 14.91 -19.77 2.95
N THR A 376 15.26 -20.95 3.45
CA THR A 376 14.78 -22.25 2.95
C THR A 376 13.43 -22.66 3.52
N VAL A 377 13.13 -22.23 4.76
CA VAL A 377 11.92 -22.62 5.48
C VAL A 377 10.67 -21.89 4.98
N ALA A 378 10.79 -20.69 4.41
CA ALA A 378 9.65 -19.95 3.85
C ALA A 378 9.00 -20.70 2.68
N SER A 379 9.83 -21.26 1.79
CA SER A 379 9.36 -22.05 0.64
C SER A 379 8.75 -23.39 1.05
N ALA A 380 9.18 -23.99 2.18
CA ALA A 380 8.61 -25.22 2.70
C ALA A 380 7.31 -24.96 3.48
N ALA A 381 7.27 -23.89 4.28
CA ALA A 381 6.10 -23.47 5.05
C ALA A 381 4.92 -23.05 4.14
N ALA A 382 5.20 -22.54 2.94
CA ALA A 382 4.18 -22.23 1.93
C ALA A 382 3.38 -23.47 1.48
N GLY A 383 3.92 -24.68 1.64
CA GLY A 383 3.25 -25.94 1.33
C GLY A 383 2.41 -26.53 2.46
N PHE A 384 2.52 -26.01 3.69
CA PHE A 384 1.85 -26.56 4.89
C PHE A 384 1.22 -25.50 5.82
N PRO A 385 0.50 -24.48 5.29
CA PRO A 385 -0.01 -23.39 6.11
C PRO A 385 -1.05 -23.85 7.15
N THR A 386 -1.86 -24.87 6.81
CA THR A 386 -2.92 -25.44 7.66
C THR A 386 -2.36 -26.23 8.85
N GLU A 387 -1.29 -26.98 8.63
CA GLU A 387 -0.64 -27.84 9.62
C GLU A 387 0.13 -27.01 10.64
N ILE A 388 0.79 -25.94 10.20
CA ILE A 388 1.49 -24.99 11.08
C ILE A 388 0.48 -24.22 11.93
N GLN A 389 -0.70 -23.87 11.40
CA GLN A 389 -1.78 -23.23 12.16
C GLN A 389 -2.41 -24.13 13.22
N ALA A 390 -2.58 -25.41 12.91
CA ALA A 390 -3.16 -26.39 13.83
C ALA A 390 -2.29 -26.62 15.07
N ASN A 391 -1.00 -26.30 15.02
CA ASN A 391 -0.10 -26.41 16.16
C ASN A 391 -0.20 -25.16 17.08
N HIS A 392 -0.93 -25.31 18.18
CA HIS A 392 -1.21 -24.22 19.13
C HIS A 392 0.05 -23.49 19.66
N THR A 393 1.13 -24.21 19.93
CA THR A 393 2.37 -23.64 20.49
C THR A 393 3.12 -22.81 19.45
N ILE A 394 3.25 -23.34 18.23
CA ILE A 394 3.90 -22.65 17.11
C ILE A 394 3.06 -21.44 16.69
N ASN A 395 1.74 -21.62 16.55
CA ASN A 395 0.82 -20.55 16.16
C ASN A 395 0.82 -19.42 17.19
N THR A 396 0.85 -19.72 18.50
CA THR A 396 0.97 -18.71 19.56
C THR A 396 2.28 -17.93 19.45
N ALA A 397 3.41 -18.61 19.24
CA ALA A 397 4.71 -17.97 19.08
C ALA A 397 4.79 -17.12 17.79
N ILE A 398 4.23 -17.60 16.69
CA ILE A 398 4.04 -16.83 15.44
C ILE A 398 3.19 -15.60 15.70
N ASN A 399 2.11 -15.75 16.48
CA ASN A 399 1.22 -14.65 16.79
C ASN A 399 1.90 -13.57 17.63
N THR A 400 2.84 -13.96 18.50
CA THR A 400 3.67 -13.04 19.29
C THR A 400 4.78 -12.37 18.47
N LEU A 401 5.44 -13.11 17.57
CA LEU A 401 6.60 -12.62 16.81
C LEU A 401 6.24 -11.83 15.56
N VAL A 402 5.11 -12.16 14.94
CA VAL A 402 4.62 -11.49 13.74
C VAL A 402 3.17 -11.06 14.00
N PRO A 403 2.93 -10.07 14.88
CA PRO A 403 1.59 -9.55 15.15
C PRO A 403 0.97 -8.81 13.94
N ILE A 404 1.79 -8.55 12.93
CA ILE A 404 1.60 -7.65 11.79
C ILE A 404 0.68 -8.20 10.68
N PHE A 405 0.14 -9.41 10.82
CA PHE A 405 -0.78 -10.02 9.85
C PHE A 405 -1.98 -10.62 10.57
N GLU A 406 -3.13 -10.75 9.89
CA GLU A 406 -4.34 -11.30 10.51
C GLU A 406 -4.07 -12.70 11.11
N PRO A 407 -4.59 -13.00 12.31
CA PRO A 407 -4.48 -14.32 12.92
C PRO A 407 -5.01 -15.38 11.95
N GLY A 408 -4.17 -16.36 11.61
CA GLY A 408 -4.56 -17.39 10.65
C GLY A 408 -4.46 -17.00 9.17
N SER A 409 -3.88 -15.85 8.81
CA SER A 409 -3.49 -15.61 7.41
C SER A 409 -2.27 -16.47 7.05
N GLY A 410 -2.31 -17.11 5.87
CA GLY A 410 -1.20 -17.97 5.39
C GLY A 410 0.14 -17.22 5.37
N LEU A 411 0.11 -15.92 5.08
CA LEU A 411 1.27 -15.03 5.09
C LEU A 411 1.92 -14.89 6.48
N ARG A 412 1.11 -14.75 7.55
CA ARG A 412 1.59 -14.69 8.95
C ARG A 412 2.30 -15.97 9.33
N VAL A 413 1.71 -17.09 8.94
CA VAL A 413 2.18 -18.43 9.27
C VAL A 413 3.54 -18.69 8.64
N ILE A 414 3.68 -18.40 7.35
CA ILE A 414 4.91 -18.63 6.59
C ILE A 414 6.06 -17.78 7.15
N LEU A 415 5.83 -16.48 7.35
CA LEU A 415 6.87 -15.56 7.84
C LEU A 415 7.22 -15.80 9.31
N GLY A 416 6.21 -15.99 10.16
CA GLY A 416 6.44 -16.26 11.57
C GLY A 416 7.17 -17.57 11.80
N PHE A 417 6.88 -18.58 10.99
CA PHE A 417 7.59 -19.86 11.06
C PHE A 417 9.06 -19.71 10.62
N SER A 418 9.35 -18.98 9.55
CA SER A 418 10.74 -18.69 9.12
C SER A 418 11.56 -17.89 10.12
N ILE A 419 10.94 -16.89 10.77
CA ILE A 419 11.59 -16.11 11.82
C ILE A 419 11.86 -16.98 13.05
N LEU A 420 10.88 -17.80 13.46
CA LEU A 420 11.03 -18.74 14.56
C LEU A 420 12.14 -19.76 14.30
N SER A 421 12.21 -20.35 13.10
CA SER A 421 13.24 -21.32 12.75
C SER A 421 14.62 -20.67 12.74
N GLY A 422 14.76 -19.46 12.20
CA GLY A 422 16.02 -18.71 12.21
C GLY A 422 16.50 -18.37 13.63
N VAL A 423 15.60 -17.89 14.49
CA VAL A 423 15.90 -17.57 15.90
C VAL A 423 16.24 -18.83 16.70
N ALA A 424 15.46 -19.90 16.55
CA ALA A 424 15.69 -21.17 17.25
C ALA A 424 17.02 -21.81 16.83
N ALA A 425 17.33 -21.85 15.54
CA ALA A 425 18.58 -22.41 15.04
C ALA A 425 19.81 -21.61 15.52
N SER A 426 19.67 -20.27 15.57
CA SER A 426 20.72 -19.38 16.10
C SER A 426 20.93 -19.58 17.61
N LEU A 427 19.86 -19.72 18.39
CA LEU A 427 19.92 -19.98 19.83
C LEU A 427 20.51 -21.36 20.15
N VAL A 428 20.08 -22.41 19.44
CA VAL A 428 20.61 -23.77 19.60
C VAL A 428 22.11 -23.79 19.28
N THR A 429 22.53 -23.10 18.23
CA THR A 429 23.95 -22.99 17.87
C THR A 429 24.76 -22.23 18.92
N ALA A 430 24.22 -21.12 19.43
CA ALA A 430 24.86 -20.36 20.51
C ALA A 430 25.02 -21.20 21.79
N ILE A 431 24.01 -22.01 22.14
CA ILE A 431 24.05 -22.92 23.28
C ILE A 431 25.08 -24.03 23.05
N ILE A 432 25.08 -24.67 21.88
CA ILE A 432 26.06 -25.71 21.52
C ILE A 432 27.47 -25.15 21.65
N ILE A 433 27.76 -23.98 21.06
CA ILE A 433 29.09 -23.35 21.13
C ILE A 433 29.48 -22.99 22.56
N ALA A 434 28.54 -22.53 23.40
CA ALA A 434 28.81 -22.18 24.79
C ALA A 434 29.04 -23.40 25.71
N VAL A 435 28.42 -24.54 25.39
CA VAL A 435 28.44 -25.75 26.21
C VAL A 435 29.52 -26.74 25.77
N TRP A 436 29.85 -26.78 24.47
CA TRP A 436 30.83 -27.71 23.88
C TRP A 436 32.20 -27.74 24.59
N PRO A 437 32.82 -26.59 24.93
CA PRO A 437 34.11 -26.59 25.61
C PRO A 437 34.03 -27.05 27.08
N ARG A 438 32.84 -27.03 27.70
CA ARG A 438 32.63 -27.44 29.10
C ARG A 438 32.34 -28.94 29.23
N ILE A 439 31.79 -29.56 28.19
CA ILE A 439 31.49 -31.00 28.17
C ILE A 439 32.71 -31.82 27.74
N PHE A 440 33.51 -31.32 26.78
CA PHE A 440 34.60 -32.09 26.15
C PHE A 440 36.02 -31.66 26.54
N ARG A 441 36.18 -30.81 27.57
CA ARG A 441 37.49 -30.54 28.24
C ARG A 441 37.56 -31.16 29.64
N ARG A 442 37.18 -32.43 29.78
CA ARG A 442 37.58 -33.26 30.91
C ARG A 442 38.63 -34.26 30.46
#